data_AF-A0A1X2ES43-F1
#
_entry.id   AF-A0A1X2ES43-F1
#
_cell.length_a   1.000
_cell.length_b   1.000
_cell.length_c   1.000
_cell.angle_alpha   90.00
_cell.angle_beta   90.00
_cell.angle_gamma   90.00
#
_symmetry.space_group_name_H-M   'P 1'
#
loop_
_entity.id
_entity.type
_entity.pdbx_description
1 polymer ?
#
loop_
_entity_poly.entity_id
_entity_poly.type
_entity_poly.pdbx_seq_one_letter_code
_entity_poly.pdbx_strand_id
1 'polypeptide(L)'
;GGIFGAGGTGGSGGSGQPNGGAGGAGGNAGMLAFGAAGGAGGSGGSSTETGGAGGAGGNAGFLFGSGGTGGTGGTGGAGGSTTQQGGAGGAGGSAGLLSGSGGAGGAGGAGSNENGAGTGGVGGNGGKAGVNGNGGDGGAGGSGGQTTGTGGNGGNGGNGVFIGDGGNGGNGGTGNTAGKAGKGGTSGVLIGEDGITGLVQ
;
A
#
# COMPACT_ATOMS: atom_id res chain seq x y z
N GLY A 1 -19.22 -3.93 2.53
CA GLY A 1 -20.62 -3.83 2.08
C GLY A 1 -21.50 -4.78 2.86
N GLY A 2 -22.78 -4.87 2.51
CA GLY A 2 -23.64 -5.98 2.94
C GLY A 2 -23.25 -7.31 2.25
N ILE A 3 -23.94 -8.41 2.54
CA ILE A 3 -23.57 -9.76 2.08
C ILE A 3 -23.51 -9.95 0.55
N PHE A 4 -24.13 -9.05 -0.23
CA PHE A 4 -24.14 -9.05 -1.69
C PHE A 4 -23.44 -7.84 -2.33
N GLY A 5 -22.96 -6.89 -1.53
CA GLY A 5 -22.44 -5.61 -2.02
C GLY A 5 -20.93 -5.61 -2.17
N ALA A 6 -20.41 -4.75 -3.04
CA ALA A 6 -18.98 -4.45 -3.07
C ALA A 6 -18.49 -3.85 -1.75
N GLY A 7 -17.17 -3.86 -1.59
CA GLY A 7 -16.50 -3.13 -0.54
C GLY A 7 -16.69 -1.63 -0.68
N GLY A 8 -16.98 -0.93 0.42
CA GLY A 8 -17.01 0.54 0.42
C GLY A 8 -15.58 1.10 0.47
N THR A 9 -15.32 2.23 -0.16
CA THR A 9 -14.02 2.90 -0.04
C THR A 9 -13.83 3.44 1.37
N GLY A 10 -12.61 3.33 1.89
CA GLY A 10 -12.21 3.95 3.14
C GLY A 10 -12.19 5.49 3.02
N GLY A 11 -12.59 6.18 4.08
CA GLY A 11 -12.53 7.65 4.13
C GLY A 11 -11.10 8.15 4.28
N SER A 12 -10.79 9.34 3.73
CA SER A 12 -9.47 9.96 3.92
C SER A 12 -9.25 10.39 5.36
N GLY A 13 -7.99 10.30 5.81
CA GLY A 13 -7.55 10.84 7.08
C GLY A 13 -7.52 12.37 7.06
N GLY A 14 -7.91 13.00 8.17
CA GLY A 14 -7.89 14.45 8.30
C GLY A 14 -6.46 15.00 8.43
N SER A 15 -6.24 16.23 7.99
CA SER A 15 -5.00 16.95 8.31
C SER A 15 -4.93 17.23 9.82
N GLY A 16 -3.74 17.21 10.41
CA GLY A 16 -3.59 17.51 11.83
C GLY A 16 -2.27 18.18 12.20
N GLN A 17 -2.24 18.71 13.42
CA GLN A 17 -1.03 19.16 14.11
C GLN A 17 -1.06 18.57 15.53
N PRO A 18 -0.07 17.75 15.93
CA PRO A 18 1.16 17.40 15.20
C PRO A 18 1.01 16.27 14.15
N ASN A 19 -0.03 15.42 14.25
CA ASN A 19 -0.13 14.19 13.46
C ASN A 19 -1.32 14.18 12.50
N GLY A 20 -1.10 13.59 11.32
CA GLY A 20 -2.15 13.38 10.32
C GLY A 20 -3.05 12.21 10.74
N GLY A 21 -4.35 12.34 10.48
CA GLY A 21 -5.30 11.25 10.70
C GLY A 21 -5.02 10.06 9.77
N ALA A 22 -5.22 8.84 10.25
CA ALA A 22 -5.13 7.66 9.39
C ALA A 22 -6.27 7.63 8.36
N GLY A 23 -5.99 7.10 7.18
CA GLY A 23 -7.02 6.74 6.22
C GLY A 23 -7.83 5.55 6.71
N GLY A 24 -9.14 5.58 6.49
CA GLY A 24 -10.04 4.48 6.79
C GLY A 24 -9.73 3.26 5.92
N ALA A 25 -9.94 2.07 6.47
CA ALA A 25 -9.82 0.86 5.67
C ALA A 25 -10.94 0.78 4.62
N GLY A 26 -10.62 0.20 3.47
CA GLY A 26 -11.61 -0.24 2.50
C GLY A 26 -12.44 -1.38 3.09
N GLY A 27 -13.75 -1.31 2.90
CA GLY A 27 -14.66 -2.37 3.30
C GLY A 27 -14.42 -3.63 2.48
N ASN A 28 -14.57 -4.79 3.09
CA ASN A 28 -14.59 -6.06 2.36
C ASN A 28 -15.86 -6.13 1.49
N ALA A 29 -15.75 -6.83 0.36
CA ALA A 29 -16.92 -7.21 -0.42
C ALA A 29 -17.75 -8.25 0.34
N GLY A 30 -19.03 -8.35 -0.03
CA GLY A 30 -19.94 -9.34 0.52
C GLY A 30 -19.51 -10.76 0.18
N MET A 31 -19.65 -11.68 1.13
CA MET A 31 -19.20 -13.07 0.94
C MET A 31 -19.90 -13.79 -0.22
N LEU A 32 -21.15 -13.41 -0.50
CA LEU A 32 -22.00 -13.99 -1.57
C LEU A 32 -22.06 -13.09 -2.80
N ALA A 33 -21.29 -12.01 -2.83
CA ALA A 33 -21.22 -11.12 -3.97
C ALA A 33 -20.34 -11.74 -5.05
N PHE A 34 -20.95 -12.20 -6.15
CA PHE A 34 -20.21 -12.84 -7.23
C PHE A 34 -19.36 -11.81 -7.99
N GLY A 35 -18.04 -11.85 -7.73
CA GLY A 35 -17.06 -11.02 -8.43
C GLY A 35 -16.93 -9.60 -7.89
N ALA A 36 -17.56 -9.27 -6.77
CA ALA A 36 -17.45 -7.94 -6.20
C ALA A 36 -16.07 -7.72 -5.57
N ALA A 37 -15.47 -6.57 -5.90
CA ALA A 37 -14.16 -6.19 -5.38
C ALA A 37 -14.24 -5.65 -3.95
N GLY A 38 -13.15 -5.82 -3.21
CA GLY A 38 -12.92 -5.09 -1.98
C GLY A 38 -12.75 -3.59 -2.25
N GLY A 39 -13.12 -2.77 -1.27
CA GLY A 39 -13.03 -1.31 -1.41
C GLY A 39 -11.60 -0.82 -1.28
N ALA A 40 -11.25 0.28 -1.94
CA ALA A 40 -9.94 0.91 -1.73
C ALA A 40 -9.81 1.45 -0.29
N GLY A 41 -8.61 1.40 0.27
CA GLY A 41 -8.27 2.11 1.49
C GLY A 41 -8.18 3.62 1.27
N GLY A 42 -8.55 4.41 2.27
CA GLY A 42 -8.45 5.86 2.24
C GLY A 42 -7.01 6.33 2.41
N SER A 43 -6.67 7.49 1.86
CA SER A 43 -5.34 8.10 2.08
C SER A 43 -5.18 8.59 3.52
N GLY A 44 -3.97 8.51 4.06
CA GLY A 44 -3.61 9.18 5.30
C GLY A 44 -3.55 10.69 5.15
N GLY A 45 -3.83 11.41 6.23
CA GLY A 45 -3.83 12.86 6.28
C GLY A 45 -2.43 13.45 6.44
N SER A 46 -2.24 14.68 5.98
CA SER A 46 -0.97 15.40 6.11
C SER A 46 -0.82 16.08 7.48
N SER A 47 0.42 16.33 7.89
CA SER A 47 0.72 17.10 9.11
C SER A 47 2.08 17.76 9.11
N THR A 48 2.35 18.53 10.17
CA THR A 48 3.63 19.19 10.43
C THR A 48 4.70 18.26 10.99
N GLU A 49 4.32 17.13 11.60
CA GLU A 49 5.28 16.15 12.13
C GLU A 49 5.16 14.79 11.42
N THR A 50 4.18 13.97 11.83
CA THR A 50 4.00 12.62 11.28
C THR A 50 2.74 12.52 10.44
N GLY A 51 2.90 12.21 9.15
CA GLY A 51 1.80 11.96 8.24
C GLY A 51 1.00 10.73 8.67
N GLY A 52 -0.32 10.76 8.48
CA GLY A 52 -1.19 9.64 8.80
C GLY A 52 -0.93 8.44 7.90
N ALA A 53 -1.10 7.22 8.41
CA ALA A 53 -1.01 6.02 7.57
C ALA A 53 -2.17 5.96 6.55
N GLY A 54 -1.92 5.39 5.38
CA GLY A 54 -2.98 4.99 4.45
C GLY A 54 -3.75 3.79 4.97
N GLY A 55 -5.06 3.76 4.70
CA GLY A 55 -5.92 2.64 5.06
C GLY A 55 -5.64 1.40 4.22
N ALA A 56 -5.82 0.21 4.80
CA ALA A 56 -5.73 -1.03 4.02
C ALA A 56 -6.86 -1.13 2.98
N GLY A 57 -6.59 -1.76 1.84
CA GLY A 57 -7.61 -2.17 0.90
C GLY A 57 -8.47 -3.30 1.47
N GLY A 58 -9.75 -3.29 1.16
CA GLY A 58 -10.68 -4.34 1.53
C GLY A 58 -10.44 -5.62 0.73
N ASN A 59 -10.77 -6.77 1.30
CA ASN A 59 -10.71 -8.04 0.61
C ASN A 59 -11.93 -8.22 -0.31
N ALA A 60 -11.76 -9.03 -1.35
CA ALA A 60 -12.85 -9.45 -2.22
C ALA A 60 -13.88 -10.36 -1.53
N GLY A 61 -14.90 -10.78 -2.29
CA GLY A 61 -15.84 -11.81 -1.87
C GLY A 61 -15.17 -13.18 -1.72
N PHE A 62 -15.87 -14.16 -1.13
CA PHE A 62 -15.25 -15.42 -0.74
C PHE A 62 -14.64 -16.19 -1.93
N LEU A 63 -15.39 -16.34 -3.02
CA LEU A 63 -14.96 -17.13 -4.18
C LEU A 63 -14.35 -16.29 -5.30
N PHE A 64 -14.87 -15.09 -5.53
CA PHE A 64 -14.53 -14.28 -6.69
C PHE A 64 -14.38 -12.81 -6.33
N GLY A 65 -13.58 -12.11 -7.12
CA GLY A 65 -13.40 -10.66 -7.06
C GLY A 65 -11.97 -10.29 -6.71
N SER A 66 -11.59 -9.06 -7.05
CA SER A 66 -10.26 -8.52 -6.74
C SER A 66 -10.22 -7.88 -5.36
N GLY A 67 -9.05 -7.91 -4.75
CA GLY A 67 -8.77 -7.11 -3.57
C GLY A 67 -8.76 -5.62 -3.89
N GLY A 68 -9.17 -4.79 -2.93
CA GLY A 68 -9.09 -3.35 -3.04
C GLY A 68 -7.65 -2.85 -2.89
N THR A 69 -7.33 -1.71 -3.49
CA THR A 69 -6.00 -1.09 -3.34
C THR A 69 -5.81 -0.51 -1.93
N GLY A 70 -4.59 -0.54 -1.42
CA GLY A 70 -4.21 0.19 -0.22
C GLY A 70 -4.18 1.70 -0.46
N GLY A 71 -4.51 2.47 0.58
CA GLY A 71 -4.45 3.93 0.55
C GLY A 71 -3.03 4.45 0.67
N THR A 72 -2.76 5.63 0.12
CA THR A 72 -1.43 6.27 0.25
C THR A 72 -1.21 6.77 1.67
N GLY A 73 0.03 6.72 2.15
CA GLY A 73 0.43 7.41 3.37
C GLY A 73 0.40 8.93 3.21
N GLY A 74 0.06 9.64 4.27
CA GLY A 74 0.04 11.10 4.32
C GLY A 74 1.44 11.68 4.45
N THR A 75 1.62 12.93 4.03
CA THR A 75 2.91 13.62 4.15
C THR A 75 3.15 14.10 5.59
N GLY A 76 4.34 13.87 6.13
CA GLY A 76 4.82 14.47 7.37
C GLY A 76 5.98 15.43 7.12
N GLY A 77 6.35 16.20 8.14
CA GLY A 77 7.56 17.01 8.13
C GLY A 77 7.44 18.47 7.69
N ALA A 78 6.23 19.02 7.56
CA ALA A 78 6.08 20.44 7.25
C ALA A 78 6.47 21.40 8.42
N GLY A 79 6.98 20.90 9.55
CA GLY A 79 7.39 21.69 10.71
C GLY A 79 8.86 21.51 11.10
N GLY A 80 9.46 22.51 11.76
CA GLY A 80 10.86 22.51 12.21
C GLY A 80 11.20 21.55 13.37
N SER A 81 10.39 20.52 13.61
CA SER A 81 10.53 19.55 14.71
C SER A 81 11.47 18.39 14.34
N THR A 82 11.93 17.62 15.34
CA THR A 82 12.93 16.55 15.18
C THR A 82 12.35 15.19 14.78
N THR A 83 11.04 14.98 14.95
CA THR A 83 10.35 13.73 14.57
C THR A 83 9.50 13.98 13.33
N GLN A 84 10.00 13.57 12.17
CA GLN A 84 9.32 13.82 10.90
C GLN A 84 9.29 12.59 10.04
N GLN A 85 8.07 12.10 9.85
CA GLN A 85 7.86 10.83 9.19
C GLN A 85 6.68 10.93 8.25
N GLY A 86 6.91 10.52 7.00
CA GLY A 86 5.80 10.26 6.10
C GLY A 86 5.00 9.05 6.58
N GLY A 87 3.68 9.12 6.45
CA GLY A 87 2.81 8.01 6.81
C GLY A 87 3.10 6.78 5.97
N ALA A 88 2.93 5.58 6.53
CA ALA A 88 3.02 4.34 5.77
C ALA A 88 1.89 4.25 4.74
N GLY A 89 2.15 3.63 3.59
CA GLY A 89 1.11 3.20 2.66
C GLY A 89 0.34 2.00 3.20
N GLY A 90 -0.96 1.94 2.91
CA GLY A 90 -1.81 0.83 3.28
C GLY A 90 -1.53 -0.43 2.46
N ALA A 91 -1.70 -1.60 3.05
CA ALA A 91 -1.60 -2.85 2.29
C ALA A 91 -2.78 -3.00 1.31
N GLY A 92 -2.55 -3.65 0.18
CA GLY A 92 -3.62 -4.08 -0.73
C GLY A 92 -4.42 -5.25 -0.16
N GLY A 93 -5.69 -5.32 -0.51
CA GLY A 93 -6.60 -6.39 -0.10
C GLY A 93 -6.35 -7.70 -0.87
N SER A 94 -6.78 -8.81 -0.30
CA SER A 94 -6.69 -10.12 -0.96
C SER A 94 -7.87 -10.35 -1.91
N ALA A 95 -7.60 -11.09 -2.97
CA ALA A 95 -8.61 -11.56 -3.92
C ALA A 95 -9.54 -12.64 -3.33
N GLY A 96 -10.58 -12.98 -4.09
CA GLY A 96 -11.43 -14.14 -3.82
C GLY A 96 -10.69 -15.44 -4.13
N LEU A 97 -11.08 -16.53 -3.47
CA LEU A 97 -10.35 -17.80 -3.48
C LEU A 97 -10.12 -18.37 -4.88
N LEU A 98 -11.15 -18.40 -5.73
CA LEU A 98 -11.10 -19.09 -7.02
C LEU A 98 -10.55 -18.18 -8.11
N SER A 99 -11.02 -16.93 -8.17
CA SER A 99 -10.50 -16.00 -9.15
C SER A 99 -10.57 -14.54 -8.72
N GLY A 100 -9.47 -13.85 -8.99
CA GLY A 100 -9.29 -12.44 -8.74
C GLY A 100 -7.82 -12.11 -8.50
N SER A 101 -7.45 -10.88 -8.79
CA SER A 101 -6.13 -10.34 -8.47
C SER A 101 -6.10 -9.72 -7.08
N GLY A 102 -4.94 -9.80 -6.43
CA GLY A 102 -4.69 -9.04 -5.21
C GLY A 102 -4.69 -7.54 -5.50
N GLY A 103 -5.10 -6.73 -4.54
CA GLY A 103 -5.03 -5.27 -4.66
C GLY A 103 -3.60 -4.76 -4.54
N ALA A 104 -3.25 -3.68 -5.24
CA ALA A 104 -1.94 -3.04 -5.06
C ALA A 104 -1.80 -2.42 -3.67
N GLY A 105 -0.58 -2.40 -3.13
CA GLY A 105 -0.24 -1.64 -1.93
C GLY A 105 -0.16 -0.14 -2.21
N GLY A 106 -0.50 0.68 -1.22
CA GLY A 106 -0.42 2.13 -1.30
C GLY A 106 1.01 2.64 -1.18
N ALA A 107 1.33 3.76 -1.81
CA ALA A 107 2.63 4.41 -1.64
C ALA A 107 2.80 4.96 -0.21
N GLY A 108 4.02 4.96 0.30
CA GLY A 108 4.38 5.70 1.51
C GLY A 108 4.39 7.20 1.29
N GLY A 109 4.04 7.98 2.31
CA GLY A 109 4.05 9.43 2.29
C GLY A 109 5.47 10.00 2.39
N ALA A 110 5.68 11.23 1.91
CA ALA A 110 6.96 11.91 2.10
C ALA A 110 7.15 12.35 3.56
N GLY A 111 8.38 12.33 4.04
CA GLY A 111 8.79 12.87 5.34
C GLY A 111 10.06 13.70 5.20
N SER A 112 9.92 15.03 5.14
CA SER A 112 11.05 15.94 5.01
C SER A 112 10.74 17.34 5.55
N ASN A 113 11.65 17.95 6.33
CA ASN A 113 11.59 19.38 6.67
C ASN A 113 12.40 20.25 5.72
N GLU A 114 12.23 21.55 5.92
CA GLU A 114 13.04 22.66 5.41
C GLU A 114 14.56 22.48 5.63
N ASN A 115 14.99 21.73 6.67
CA ASN A 115 16.40 21.47 6.95
C ASN A 115 16.95 20.20 6.24
N GLY A 116 16.12 19.51 5.46
CA GLY A 116 16.49 18.29 4.73
C GLY A 116 16.62 17.03 5.59
N ALA A 117 16.07 17.02 6.79
CA ALA A 117 15.92 15.85 7.67
C ALA A 117 14.53 15.22 7.52
N GLY A 118 14.36 13.97 7.95
CA GLY A 118 13.07 13.29 7.97
C GLY A 118 13.07 11.95 7.24
N THR A 119 12.12 11.09 7.60
CA THR A 119 12.02 9.72 7.09
C THR A 119 10.78 9.55 6.22
N GLY A 120 10.97 9.07 4.99
CA GLY A 120 9.87 8.69 4.12
C GLY A 120 9.09 7.51 4.68
N GLY A 121 7.78 7.49 4.45
CA GLY A 121 6.90 6.40 4.84
C GLY A 121 7.19 5.14 4.03
N VAL A 122 7.04 3.97 4.64
CA VAL A 122 7.16 2.70 3.91
C VAL A 122 5.97 2.52 2.96
N GLY A 123 6.22 1.93 1.79
CA GLY A 123 5.17 1.49 0.87
C GLY A 123 4.41 0.27 1.41
N GLY A 124 3.13 0.17 1.10
CA GLY A 124 2.27 -0.94 1.49
C GLY A 124 2.55 -2.18 0.65
N ASN A 125 2.38 -3.37 1.24
CA ASN A 125 2.50 -4.61 0.49
C ASN A 125 1.30 -4.81 -0.44
N GLY A 126 1.53 -5.45 -1.58
CA GLY A 126 0.46 -5.92 -2.46
C GLY A 126 -0.30 -7.11 -1.88
N GLY A 127 -1.55 -7.24 -2.28
CA GLY A 127 -2.48 -8.27 -1.85
C GLY A 127 -2.26 -9.62 -2.54
N LYS A 128 -2.71 -10.70 -1.92
CA LYS A 128 -2.61 -12.06 -2.50
C LYS A 128 -3.68 -12.29 -3.56
N ALA A 129 -3.31 -13.04 -4.60
CA ALA A 129 -4.22 -13.49 -5.65
C ALA A 129 -5.14 -14.62 -5.19
N GLY A 130 -6.16 -14.90 -6.01
CA GLY A 130 -6.90 -16.16 -5.99
C GLY A 130 -6.15 -17.27 -6.74
N VAL A 131 -6.75 -18.46 -6.82
CA VAL A 131 -6.22 -19.59 -7.60
C VAL A 131 -5.93 -19.17 -9.05
N ASN A 132 -6.87 -18.44 -9.67
CA ASN A 132 -6.68 -17.76 -10.94
C ASN A 132 -6.63 -16.23 -10.76
N GLY A 133 -5.43 -15.67 -10.80
CA GLY A 133 -5.19 -14.24 -10.78
C GLY A 133 -3.77 -13.88 -10.37
N ASN A 134 -3.44 -12.60 -10.55
CA ASN A 134 -2.11 -12.07 -10.26
C ASN A 134 -2.04 -11.49 -8.85
N GLY A 135 -0.86 -11.59 -8.23
CA GLY A 135 -0.57 -10.86 -7.00
C GLY A 135 -0.62 -9.35 -7.23
N GLY A 136 -0.98 -8.58 -6.22
CA GLY A 136 -0.95 -7.11 -6.31
C GLY A 136 0.46 -6.56 -6.22
N ASP A 137 0.75 -5.46 -6.89
CA ASP A 137 2.06 -4.80 -6.76
C ASP A 137 2.24 -4.18 -5.37
N GLY A 138 3.47 -4.14 -4.89
CA GLY A 138 3.85 -3.39 -3.70
C GLY A 138 3.92 -1.88 -3.99
N GLY A 139 3.55 -1.06 -3.00
CA GLY A 139 3.62 0.39 -3.10
C GLY A 139 5.05 0.91 -2.99
N ALA A 140 5.35 2.02 -3.67
CA ALA A 140 6.65 2.68 -3.51
C ALA A 140 6.81 3.25 -2.08
N GLY A 141 8.05 3.29 -1.60
CA GLY A 141 8.40 4.04 -0.40
C GLY A 141 8.37 5.54 -0.66
N GLY A 142 8.03 6.33 0.37
CA GLY A 142 8.00 7.78 0.30
C GLY A 142 9.39 8.40 0.40
N SER A 143 9.54 9.62 -0.10
CA SER A 143 10.81 10.36 0.01
C SER A 143 11.10 10.79 1.44
N GLY A 144 12.34 10.66 1.87
CA GLY A 144 12.90 11.27 3.08
C GLY A 144 13.63 12.58 2.79
N GLY A 145 14.22 13.16 3.83
CA GLY A 145 15.06 14.35 3.70
C GLY A 145 16.41 14.10 2.98
N GLN A 146 16.87 15.08 2.21
CA GLN A 146 18.04 14.94 1.33
C GLN A 146 19.40 15.26 1.99
N THR A 147 19.43 15.79 3.22
CA THR A 147 20.68 16.11 3.93
C THR A 147 21.01 15.07 4.99
N THR A 148 20.00 14.62 5.74
CA THR A 148 20.17 13.66 6.85
C THR A 148 19.02 12.64 6.94
N GLY A 149 18.07 12.70 6.02
CA GLY A 149 16.89 11.86 6.02
C GLY A 149 17.06 10.51 5.31
N THR A 150 16.10 9.62 5.53
CA THR A 150 16.07 8.29 4.92
C THR A 150 14.80 8.11 4.11
N GLY A 151 14.91 7.65 2.86
CA GLY A 151 13.74 7.24 2.08
C GLY A 151 13.05 6.04 2.72
N GLY A 152 11.73 5.96 2.51
CA GLY A 152 10.95 4.82 2.97
C GLY A 152 11.24 3.58 2.14
N ASN A 153 11.15 2.39 2.72
CA ASN A 153 11.27 1.16 1.95
C ASN A 153 10.04 0.97 1.03
N GLY A 154 10.24 0.39 -0.14
CA GLY A 154 9.14 -0.11 -0.97
C GLY A 154 8.45 -1.32 -0.35
N GLY A 155 7.17 -1.48 -0.63
CA GLY A 155 6.36 -2.63 -0.22
C GLY A 155 6.64 -3.86 -1.08
N ASN A 156 6.45 -5.05 -0.52
CA ASN A 156 6.58 -6.29 -1.28
C ASN A 156 5.37 -6.50 -2.19
N GLY A 157 5.60 -7.14 -3.34
CA GLY A 157 4.53 -7.65 -4.18
C GLY A 157 3.77 -8.81 -3.53
N GLY A 158 2.52 -8.96 -3.93
CA GLY A 158 1.65 -10.08 -3.60
C GLY A 158 1.99 -11.31 -4.44
N ASN A 159 1.66 -12.50 -3.95
CA ASN A 159 1.95 -13.72 -4.70
C ASN A 159 0.74 -14.10 -5.58
N GLY A 160 1.04 -14.68 -6.74
CA GLY A 160 0.13 -15.59 -7.43
C GLY A 160 -0.07 -16.88 -6.63
N VAL A 161 -0.97 -17.75 -7.09
CA VAL A 161 -1.28 -19.02 -6.41
C VAL A 161 -1.12 -20.22 -7.33
N PHE A 162 -1.99 -20.37 -8.35
CA PHE A 162 -1.93 -21.52 -9.26
C PHE A 162 -1.73 -21.05 -10.70
N ILE A 163 -2.60 -20.18 -11.19
CA ILE A 163 -2.47 -19.49 -12.47
C ILE A 163 -2.42 -17.99 -12.19
N GLY A 164 -1.33 -17.36 -12.58
CA GLY A 164 -1.12 -15.92 -12.50
C GLY A 164 0.24 -15.52 -11.97
N ASP A 165 0.62 -14.29 -12.24
CA ASP A 165 1.94 -13.75 -11.92
C ASP A 165 2.03 -13.31 -10.47
N GLY A 166 3.26 -13.24 -9.95
CA GLY A 166 3.56 -12.47 -8.76
C GLY A 166 3.48 -10.97 -9.04
N GLY A 167 3.03 -10.19 -8.07
CA GLY A 167 3.07 -8.73 -8.14
C GLY A 167 4.49 -8.22 -7.99
N ASN A 168 4.80 -7.09 -8.61
CA ASN A 168 6.11 -6.46 -8.51
C ASN A 168 6.32 -5.84 -7.12
N GLY A 169 7.56 -5.80 -6.67
CA GLY A 169 7.94 -5.05 -5.48
C GLY A 169 7.97 -3.55 -5.76
N GLY A 170 7.63 -2.75 -4.76
CA GLY A 170 7.69 -1.30 -4.83
C GLY A 170 9.13 -0.79 -4.78
N ASN A 171 9.38 0.34 -5.43
CA ASN A 171 10.68 1.02 -5.33
C ASN A 171 10.89 1.58 -3.92
N GLY A 172 12.14 1.61 -3.47
CA GLY A 172 12.55 2.43 -2.33
C GLY A 172 12.36 3.91 -2.61
N GLY A 173 12.04 4.67 -1.57
CA GLY A 173 11.96 6.12 -1.62
C GLY A 173 13.34 6.76 -1.62
N THR A 174 13.42 7.97 -2.14
CA THR A 174 14.66 8.77 -2.17
C THR A 174 14.98 9.35 -0.78
N GLY A 175 16.24 9.60 -0.49
CA GLY A 175 16.70 10.27 0.75
C GLY A 175 18.21 10.46 0.72
N ASN A 176 18.79 11.14 1.73
CA ASN A 176 20.24 11.07 1.94
C ASN A 176 20.70 9.61 2.08
N THR A 177 19.88 8.79 2.74
CA THR A 177 19.94 7.33 2.59
C THR A 177 18.71 6.84 1.84
N ALA A 178 18.92 6.18 0.70
CA ALA A 178 17.85 5.58 -0.08
C ALA A 178 17.10 4.49 0.72
N GLY A 179 15.79 4.41 0.51
CA GLY A 179 14.97 3.32 1.01
C GLY A 179 15.28 2.01 0.28
N LYS A 180 15.07 0.88 0.95
CA LYS A 180 15.23 -0.44 0.32
C LYS A 180 14.09 -0.71 -0.67
N ALA A 181 14.41 -1.39 -1.75
CA ALA A 181 13.41 -1.95 -2.66
C ALA A 181 12.56 -3.04 -1.98
N GLY A 182 11.29 -3.11 -2.36
CA GLY A 182 10.41 -4.22 -2.03
C GLY A 182 10.69 -5.43 -2.91
N LYS A 183 10.54 -6.63 -2.36
CA LYS A 183 10.68 -7.89 -3.10
C LYS A 183 9.46 -8.10 -3.99
N GLY A 184 9.67 -8.61 -5.20
CA GLY A 184 8.57 -9.15 -6.01
C GLY A 184 7.94 -10.39 -5.39
N GLY A 185 6.65 -10.59 -5.65
CA GLY A 185 5.90 -11.76 -5.23
C GLY A 185 6.22 -12.98 -6.08
N THR A 186 5.93 -14.17 -5.55
CA THR A 186 6.10 -15.41 -6.30
C THR A 186 4.96 -15.62 -7.29
N SER A 187 5.25 -16.29 -8.41
CA SER A 187 4.28 -16.71 -9.40
C SER A 187 3.32 -17.79 -8.90
N GLY A 188 2.31 -18.11 -9.72
CA GLY A 188 1.49 -19.31 -9.60
C GLY A 188 2.24 -20.58 -9.99
N VAL A 189 1.84 -21.70 -9.38
CA VAL A 189 2.53 -23.00 -9.54
C VAL A 189 2.44 -23.58 -10.96
N LEU A 190 1.32 -23.36 -11.68
CA LEU A 190 1.09 -23.96 -13.00
C LEU A 190 1.55 -23.04 -14.14
N ILE A 191 1.11 -21.78 -14.12
CA ILE A 191 1.43 -20.76 -15.12
C ILE A 191 1.56 -19.41 -14.40
N GLY A 192 2.63 -18.68 -14.70
CA GLY A 192 2.85 -17.30 -14.25
C GLY A 192 4.33 -17.00 -14.06
N GLU A 193 4.68 -15.72 -14.09
CA GLU A 193 6.03 -15.22 -13.85
C GLU A 193 6.16 -14.65 -12.43
N ASP A 194 7.36 -14.75 -11.86
CA ASP A 194 7.66 -14.09 -10.59
C ASP A 194 7.62 -12.57 -10.79
N GLY A 195 7.14 -11.85 -9.77
CA GLY A 195 7.21 -10.40 -9.76
C GLY A 195 8.66 -9.92 -9.67
N ILE A 196 8.97 -8.80 -10.30
CA ILE A 196 10.31 -8.21 -10.21
C ILE A 196 10.50 -7.48 -8.88
N THR A 197 11.73 -7.48 -8.37
CA THR A 197 12.09 -6.65 -7.20
C THR A 197 12.11 -5.18 -7.63
N GLY A 198 11.66 -4.28 -6.75
CA GLY A 198 11.71 -2.85 -6.99
C GLY A 198 13.14 -2.31 -7.08
N LEU A 199 13.24 -1.03 -7.40
CA LEU A 199 14.51 -0.32 -7.49
C LEU A 199 14.82 0.43 -6.18
N VAL A 200 16.10 0.62 -5.89
CA VAL A 200 16.59 1.56 -4.87
C VAL A 200 16.82 2.90 -5.56
N GLN A 201 16.31 4.00 -5.00
CA GLN A 201 16.31 5.34 -5.61
C GLN A 201 17.08 6.37 -4.80
#